data_AF-A0A650MK31-F1
#
_entry.id   AF-A0A650MK31-F1
#
_cell.length_a   1.000
_cell.length_b   1.000
_cell.length_c   1.000
_cell.angle_alpha   90.00
_cell.angle_beta   90.00
_cell.angle_gamma   90.00
#
_symmetry.space_group_name_H-M   'P 1'
#
loop_
_entity.id
_entity.type
_entity.pdbx_description
1 polymer ?
#
loop_
_entity_poly.entity_id
_entity_poly.type
_entity_poly.pdbx_seq_one_letter_code
_entity_poly.pdbx_strand_id
1 'polypeptide(L)'
;MIAVVGIAYTYAKNEGYEPLSAGVIGFVSFLITIEGFVVTEDGTKVGDVIPKTWLGGKGMVTAIIIGLIVGAVYSWFMKKDIRIKMPAGVPEGVANSFSSLIPAAVIIIGSTIVYAVFNWGFHTTFVDVIYKVIQTPVQGLTDSLGGVIAMGFLIPFLWWFGVHGSTIVGGIMGSILTANTLENQAIIDSGRELTIANGAHIVTQQFLDQYMTVTGAGMTIGLVVCMLFLAKSAQCKQLGRLASLPAAFNINEPLTFGTPIVMNPFMAIPFILTPMLSGLITYFAIATGLVPPFGGVMVPWTCHPIISGFLVNGVRGALLQIVVLSISFFTYLPFFKKVDKMNYENELAAQNNVQA
;
A
#
# COMPACT_ATOMS: atom_id res chain seq x y z
N MET A 1 9.26 -5.16 -11.29
CA MET A 1 10.60 -4.75 -11.78
C MET A 1 11.18 -3.52 -11.05
N ILE A 2 10.51 -2.36 -11.02
CA ILE A 2 11.05 -1.15 -10.34
C ILE A 2 11.24 -1.37 -8.83
N ALA A 3 10.38 -2.18 -8.21
CA ALA A 3 10.46 -2.50 -6.78
C ALA A 3 11.80 -3.12 -6.36
N VAL A 4 12.40 -4.03 -7.14
CA VAL A 4 13.68 -4.67 -6.76
C VAL A 4 14.81 -3.64 -6.69
N VAL A 5 14.84 -2.69 -7.63
CA VAL A 5 15.80 -1.58 -7.64
C VAL A 5 15.61 -0.73 -6.40
N GLY A 6 14.38 -0.27 -6.17
CA GLY A 6 14.06 0.62 -5.05
C GLY A 6 14.38 0.00 -3.68
N ILE A 7 14.10 -1.29 -3.50
CA ILE A 7 14.33 -2.00 -2.24
C ILE A 7 15.83 -2.20 -2.01
N ALA A 8 16.58 -2.73 -2.99
CA ALA A 8 18.03 -2.91 -2.85
C ALA A 8 18.77 -1.58 -2.66
N TYR A 9 18.36 -0.55 -3.40
CA TYR A 9 18.87 0.81 -3.27
C TYR A 9 18.64 1.36 -1.86
N THR A 10 17.38 1.29 -1.38
CA THR A 10 17.02 1.85 -0.08
C THR A 10 17.71 1.10 1.06
N TYR A 11 17.85 -0.23 0.93
CA TYR A 11 18.57 -1.04 1.90
C TYR A 11 20.04 -0.59 2.01
N ALA A 12 20.76 -0.53 0.89
CA ALA A 12 22.18 -0.12 0.89
C ALA A 12 22.35 1.32 1.40
N LYS A 13 21.43 2.22 1.05
CA LYS A 13 21.41 3.59 1.55
C LYS A 13 21.23 3.65 3.06
N ASN A 14 20.33 2.85 3.62
CA ASN A 14 20.09 2.80 5.07
C ASN A 14 21.29 2.22 5.83
N GLU A 15 22.07 1.34 5.20
CA GLU A 15 23.33 0.83 5.73
C GLU A 15 24.52 1.81 5.55
N GLY A 16 24.29 2.97 4.90
CA GLY A 16 25.30 4.03 4.74
C GLY A 16 26.26 3.84 3.57
N TYR A 17 25.92 3.01 2.57
CA TYR A 17 26.74 2.76 1.39
C TYR A 17 26.17 3.36 0.11
N GLU A 18 27.01 3.45 -0.94
CA GLU A 18 26.60 3.86 -2.28
C GLU A 18 25.50 2.93 -2.81
N PRO A 19 24.27 3.42 -3.04
CA PRO A 19 23.10 2.57 -3.24
C PRO A 19 22.78 2.22 -4.70
N LEU A 20 23.26 2.98 -5.68
CA LEU A 20 22.92 2.78 -7.09
C LEU A 20 23.37 1.40 -7.57
N SER A 21 24.59 1.01 -7.22
CA SER A 21 25.14 -0.30 -7.58
C SER A 21 24.28 -1.44 -7.06
N ALA A 22 23.84 -1.38 -5.79
CA ALA A 22 22.95 -2.39 -5.21
C ALA A 22 21.61 -2.49 -5.95
N GLY A 23 21.02 -1.34 -6.32
CA GLY A 23 19.79 -1.28 -7.10
C GLY A 23 19.91 -1.95 -8.48
N VAL A 24 20.98 -1.63 -9.22
CA VAL A 24 21.23 -2.21 -10.56
C VAL A 24 21.53 -3.72 -10.46
N ILE A 25 22.33 -4.13 -9.48
CA ILE A 25 22.60 -5.56 -9.24
C ILE A 25 21.30 -6.30 -8.91
N GLY A 26 20.40 -5.69 -8.14
CA GLY A 26 19.09 -6.26 -7.82
C GLY A 26 18.24 -6.48 -9.05
N PHE A 27 18.22 -5.50 -9.96
CA PHE A 27 17.55 -5.62 -11.26
C PHE A 27 18.10 -6.77 -12.10
N VAL A 28 19.43 -6.85 -12.26
CA VAL A 28 20.08 -7.92 -13.02
C VAL A 28 19.80 -9.28 -12.39
N SER A 29 19.89 -9.38 -11.06
CA SER A 29 19.61 -10.62 -10.32
C SER A 29 18.18 -11.11 -10.56
N PHE A 30 17.21 -10.19 -10.55
CA PHE A 30 15.82 -10.52 -10.86
C PHE A 30 15.66 -11.08 -12.28
N LEU A 31 16.28 -10.45 -13.28
CA LEU A 31 16.24 -10.92 -14.67
C LEU A 31 16.91 -12.28 -14.87
N ILE A 32 17.97 -12.59 -14.11
CA ILE A 32 18.62 -13.90 -14.15
C ILE A 32 17.70 -14.99 -13.59
N THR A 33 16.85 -14.67 -12.62
CA THR A 33 16.00 -15.67 -11.96
C THR A 33 14.72 -16.03 -12.72
N ILE A 34 14.39 -15.32 -13.79
CA ILE A 34 13.22 -15.61 -14.66
C ILE A 34 13.63 -16.41 -15.90
N GLU A 35 12.67 -17.04 -16.56
CA GLU A 35 12.90 -17.70 -17.85
C GLU A 35 13.14 -16.67 -18.96
N GLY A 36 14.15 -16.91 -19.80
CA GLY A 36 14.43 -16.09 -20.99
C GLY A 36 13.60 -16.48 -22.23
N PHE A 37 12.42 -17.07 -22.04
CA PHE A 37 11.56 -17.50 -23.14
C PHE A 37 10.07 -17.33 -22.80
N VAL A 38 9.23 -17.31 -23.83
CA VAL A 38 7.77 -17.45 -23.71
C VAL A 38 7.29 -18.62 -24.57
N VAL A 39 6.18 -19.24 -24.19
CA VAL A 39 5.48 -20.23 -25.00
C VAL A 39 4.23 -19.57 -25.54
N THR A 40 4.07 -19.56 -26.86
CA THR A 40 2.89 -19.00 -27.55
C THR A 40 1.71 -19.96 -27.49
N GLU A 41 0.51 -19.50 -27.88
CA GLU A 41 -0.73 -20.29 -27.83
C GLU A 41 -0.67 -21.58 -28.68
N ASP A 42 0.10 -21.54 -29.77
CA ASP A 42 0.40 -22.67 -30.66
C ASP A 42 1.50 -23.61 -30.11
N GLY A 43 2.03 -23.35 -28.91
CA GLY A 43 3.05 -24.16 -28.25
C GLY A 43 4.48 -23.86 -28.68
N THR A 44 4.69 -22.86 -29.55
CA THR A 44 6.02 -22.47 -30.01
C THR A 44 6.80 -21.77 -28.89
N LYS A 45 8.02 -22.24 -28.62
CA LYS A 45 8.93 -21.63 -27.64
C LYS A 45 9.73 -20.51 -28.32
N VAL A 46 9.45 -19.27 -27.96
CA VAL A 46 10.20 -18.09 -28.40
C VAL A 46 11.24 -17.77 -27.33
N GLY A 47 12.52 -18.01 -27.62
CA GLY A 47 13.65 -17.69 -26.74
C GLY A 47 14.11 -16.22 -26.84
N ASP A 48 15.10 -15.87 -26.02
CA ASP A 48 15.76 -14.56 -25.97
C ASP A 48 14.81 -13.37 -25.73
N VAL A 49 13.76 -13.61 -24.94
CA VAL A 49 12.77 -12.60 -24.57
C VAL A 49 12.67 -12.47 -23.06
N ILE A 50 12.24 -11.30 -22.59
CA ILE A 50 11.91 -11.06 -21.18
C ILE A 50 10.39 -11.19 -21.04
N PRO A 51 9.87 -12.22 -20.35
CA PRO A 51 8.43 -12.39 -20.17
C PRO A 51 7.84 -11.28 -19.31
N LYS A 52 6.94 -10.48 -19.90
CA LYS A 52 6.25 -9.39 -19.20
C LYS A 52 5.45 -9.87 -17.98
N THR A 53 5.01 -11.14 -18.00
CA THR A 53 4.29 -11.80 -16.91
C THR A 53 4.98 -11.63 -15.55
N TRP A 54 6.31 -11.75 -15.51
CA TRP A 54 7.09 -11.62 -14.27
C TRP A 54 7.46 -10.18 -13.92
N LEU A 55 7.30 -9.24 -14.85
CA LEU A 55 7.65 -7.84 -14.62
C LEU A 55 6.53 -7.07 -13.89
N GLY A 56 5.29 -7.58 -13.98
CA GLY A 56 4.07 -7.05 -13.36
C GLY A 56 3.75 -7.66 -11.99
N GLY A 57 2.46 -7.84 -11.68
CA GLY A 57 1.98 -8.26 -10.35
C GLY A 57 2.56 -9.59 -9.87
N LYS A 58 2.66 -10.59 -10.73
CA LYS A 58 3.15 -11.94 -10.37
C LYS A 58 4.59 -11.99 -9.85
N GLY A 59 5.43 -11.02 -10.23
CA GLY A 59 6.82 -10.97 -9.79
C GLY A 59 7.05 -10.11 -8.56
N MET A 60 6.00 -9.54 -7.94
CA MET A 60 6.18 -8.49 -6.94
C MET A 60 6.80 -9.00 -5.65
N VAL A 61 6.33 -10.12 -5.10
CA VAL A 61 6.91 -10.70 -3.88
C VAL A 61 8.35 -11.16 -4.12
N THR A 62 8.60 -11.78 -5.27
CA THR A 62 9.97 -12.18 -5.66
C THR A 62 10.90 -10.97 -5.77
N ALA A 63 10.42 -9.85 -6.33
CA ALA A 63 11.19 -8.61 -6.42
C ALA A 63 11.56 -8.06 -5.03
N ILE A 64 10.68 -8.19 -4.03
CA ILE A 64 10.96 -7.83 -2.63
C ILE A 64 12.06 -8.73 -2.07
N ILE A 65 11.91 -10.04 -2.19
CA ILE A 65 12.86 -11.02 -1.65
C ILE A 65 14.25 -10.81 -2.25
N ILE A 66 14.34 -10.71 -3.58
CA ILE A 66 15.61 -10.48 -4.27
C ILE A 66 16.19 -9.12 -3.86
N GLY A 67 15.37 -8.05 -3.80
CA GLY A 67 15.84 -6.72 -3.42
C GLY A 67 16.44 -6.68 -2.02
N LEU A 68 15.80 -7.35 -1.06
CA LEU A 68 16.29 -7.47 0.31
C LEU A 68 17.57 -8.31 0.39
N ILE A 69 17.62 -9.46 -0.29
CA ILE A 69 18.82 -10.32 -0.31
C ILE A 69 20.00 -9.57 -0.93
N VAL A 70 19.80 -8.93 -2.09
CA VAL A 70 20.85 -8.16 -2.76
C VAL A 70 21.32 -6.99 -1.90
N GLY A 71 20.40 -6.21 -1.33
CA GLY A 71 20.73 -5.11 -0.42
C GLY A 71 21.56 -5.58 0.78
N ALA A 72 21.14 -6.67 1.42
CA ALA A 72 21.82 -7.23 2.58
C ALA A 72 23.22 -7.78 2.24
N VAL A 73 23.32 -8.60 1.19
CA VAL A 73 24.60 -9.18 0.76
C VAL A 73 25.56 -8.09 0.30
N TYR A 74 25.10 -7.15 -0.54
CA TYR A 74 25.91 -6.02 -1.00
C TYR A 74 26.47 -5.22 0.18
N SER A 75 25.60 -4.82 1.12
CA SER A 75 26.00 -4.04 2.29
C SER A 75 26.95 -4.81 3.20
N TRP A 76 26.80 -6.14 3.29
CA TRP A 76 27.73 -6.99 4.03
C TRP A 76 29.14 -6.98 3.43
N PHE A 77 29.29 -7.07 2.10
CA PHE A 77 30.61 -6.96 1.44
C PHE A 77 31.24 -5.59 1.71
N MET A 78 30.44 -4.52 1.62
CA MET A 78 30.92 -3.16 1.89
C MET A 78 31.36 -2.98 3.34
N LYS A 79 30.59 -3.53 4.30
CA LYS A 79 30.91 -3.51 5.73
C LYS A 79 32.17 -4.28 6.08
N LYS A 80 32.44 -5.38 5.37
CA LYS A 80 33.65 -6.18 5.52
C LYS A 80 34.84 -5.63 4.72
N ASP A 81 34.64 -4.54 3.99
CA ASP A 81 35.63 -3.91 3.11
C ASP A 81 36.20 -4.90 2.08
N ILE A 82 35.38 -5.86 1.66
CA ILE A 82 35.67 -6.84 0.62
C ILE A 82 35.30 -6.22 -0.72
N ARG A 83 36.16 -5.32 -1.20
CA ARG A 83 35.96 -4.53 -2.41
C ARG A 83 37.29 -4.17 -3.07
N ILE A 84 37.24 -3.78 -4.34
CA ILE A 84 38.41 -3.25 -5.02
C ILE A 84 38.61 -1.80 -4.59
N LYS A 85 39.78 -1.50 -4.02
CA LYS A 85 40.14 -0.16 -3.53
C LYS A 85 40.87 0.62 -4.61
N MET A 86 40.48 1.87 -4.80
CA MET A 86 41.18 2.79 -5.71
C MET A 86 42.21 3.64 -4.93
N PRO A 87 43.33 4.03 -5.56
CA PRO A 87 44.28 4.99 -4.99
C PRO A 87 43.65 6.35 -4.68
N ALA A 88 44.28 7.11 -3.77
CA ALA A 88 43.92 8.50 -3.52
C ALA A 88 44.10 9.33 -4.82
N GLY A 89 43.06 10.04 -5.23
CA GLY A 89 43.04 10.84 -6.46
C GLY A 89 42.12 10.30 -7.57
N VAL A 90 41.58 9.09 -7.43
CA VAL A 90 40.56 8.57 -8.36
C VAL A 90 39.20 9.21 -8.07
N PRO A 91 38.46 9.71 -9.08
CA PRO A 91 37.12 10.25 -8.90
C PRO A 91 36.17 9.27 -8.22
N GLU A 92 35.29 9.79 -7.35
CA GLU A 92 34.39 8.99 -6.51
C GLU A 92 33.51 8.04 -7.34
N GLY A 93 32.99 8.50 -8.48
CA GLY A 93 32.18 7.66 -9.37
C GLY A 93 32.92 6.40 -9.86
N VAL A 94 34.21 6.54 -10.22
CA VAL A 94 35.04 5.41 -10.64
C VAL A 94 35.34 4.49 -9.47
N ALA A 95 35.69 5.07 -8.31
CA ALA A 95 35.93 4.29 -7.09
C ALA A 95 34.71 3.47 -6.66
N ASN A 96 33.51 4.02 -6.80
CA ASN A 96 32.25 3.34 -6.50
C ASN A 96 31.97 2.18 -7.46
N SER A 97 32.20 2.35 -8.76
CA SER A 97 32.03 1.27 -9.75
C SER A 97 32.98 0.09 -9.51
N PHE A 98 34.24 0.34 -9.16
CA PHE A 98 35.17 -0.75 -8.84
C PHE A 98 34.88 -1.38 -7.47
N SER A 99 34.45 -0.57 -6.50
CA SER A 99 34.07 -1.07 -5.18
C SER A 99 32.92 -2.08 -5.25
N SER A 100 31.98 -1.90 -6.18
CA SER A 100 30.84 -2.80 -6.35
C SER A 100 31.13 -4.07 -7.14
N LEU A 101 32.30 -4.20 -7.79
CA LEU A 101 32.59 -5.30 -8.71
C LEU A 101 32.61 -6.68 -8.04
N ILE A 102 33.27 -6.81 -6.89
CA ILE A 102 33.32 -8.08 -6.13
C ILE A 102 31.92 -8.44 -5.59
N PRO A 103 31.19 -7.54 -4.89
CA PRO A 103 29.81 -7.79 -4.51
C PRO A 103 28.93 -8.22 -5.69
N ALA A 104 29.03 -7.51 -6.83
CA ALA A 104 28.24 -7.79 -8.02
C ALA A 104 28.52 -9.19 -8.57
N ALA A 105 29.79 -9.58 -8.71
CA ALA A 105 30.18 -10.89 -9.21
C ALA A 105 29.59 -12.01 -8.34
N VAL A 106 29.70 -11.89 -7.02
CA VAL A 106 29.17 -12.91 -6.09
C VAL A 106 27.65 -13.01 -6.17
N ILE A 107 26.95 -11.87 -6.17
CA ILE A 107 25.49 -11.83 -6.19
C ILE A 107 24.93 -12.37 -7.52
N ILE A 108 25.56 -11.99 -8.65
CA ILE A 108 25.18 -12.46 -9.98
C ILE A 108 25.40 -13.96 -10.10
N ILE A 109 26.59 -14.46 -9.72
CA ILE A 109 26.89 -15.90 -9.74
C ILE A 109 25.91 -16.65 -8.83
N GLY A 110 25.63 -16.13 -7.64
CA GLY A 110 24.64 -16.69 -6.73
C GLY A 110 23.25 -16.77 -7.36
N SER A 111 22.81 -15.70 -8.03
CA SER A 111 21.52 -15.67 -8.74
C SER A 111 21.47 -16.68 -9.88
N THR A 112 22.58 -16.85 -10.62
CA THR A 112 22.70 -17.88 -11.66
C THR A 112 22.65 -19.29 -11.09
N ILE A 113 23.30 -19.54 -9.95
CA ILE A 113 23.23 -20.83 -9.26
C ILE A 113 21.78 -21.11 -8.83
N VAL A 114 21.10 -20.13 -8.24
CA VAL A 114 19.68 -20.26 -7.87
C VAL A 114 18.84 -20.61 -9.09
N TYR A 115 18.99 -19.88 -10.20
CA TYR A 115 18.27 -20.21 -11.44
C TYR A 115 18.58 -21.64 -11.92
N ALA A 116 19.86 -22.03 -11.98
CA ALA A 116 20.27 -23.35 -12.44
C ALA A 116 19.70 -24.49 -11.58
N VAL A 117 19.70 -24.34 -10.25
CA VAL A 117 19.13 -25.32 -9.31
C VAL A 117 17.63 -25.49 -9.56
N PHE A 118 16.88 -24.41 -9.70
CA PHE A 118 15.43 -24.48 -9.94
C PHE A 118 15.11 -25.04 -11.33
N ASN A 119 15.83 -24.58 -12.35
CA ASN A 119 15.58 -24.99 -13.74
C ASN A 119 15.94 -26.45 -14.00
N TRP A 120 17.11 -26.91 -13.51
CA TRP A 120 17.56 -28.29 -13.75
C TRP A 120 17.10 -29.28 -12.69
N GLY A 121 17.02 -28.86 -11.42
CA GLY A 121 16.64 -29.74 -10.32
C GLY A 121 15.14 -29.91 -10.17
N PHE A 122 14.36 -28.85 -10.43
CA PHE A 122 12.92 -28.82 -10.15
C PHE A 122 12.05 -28.54 -11.39
N HIS A 123 12.67 -28.34 -12.56
CA HIS A 123 11.97 -28.02 -13.82
C HIS A 123 11.00 -26.83 -13.68
N THR A 124 11.41 -25.82 -12.93
CA THR A 124 10.65 -24.58 -12.65
C THR A 124 11.64 -23.43 -12.49
N THR A 125 11.15 -22.22 -12.18
CA THR A 125 12.00 -21.10 -11.79
C THR A 125 11.79 -20.70 -10.35
N PHE A 126 12.80 -20.03 -9.78
CA PHE A 126 12.68 -19.45 -8.45
C PHE A 126 11.47 -18.51 -8.36
N VAL A 127 11.24 -17.69 -9.39
CA VAL A 127 10.12 -16.74 -9.41
C VAL A 127 8.76 -17.46 -9.41
N ASP A 128 8.62 -18.53 -10.17
CA ASP A 128 7.38 -19.32 -10.23
C ASP A 128 7.10 -20.05 -8.90
N VAL A 129 8.13 -20.59 -8.24
CA VAL A 129 7.98 -21.20 -6.92
C VAL A 129 7.56 -20.19 -5.87
N ILE A 130 8.20 -19.02 -5.82
CA ILE A 130 7.81 -17.95 -4.89
C ILE A 130 6.37 -17.49 -5.17
N TYR A 131 6.00 -17.35 -6.44
CA TYR A 131 4.63 -16.99 -6.81
C TYR A 131 3.61 -17.99 -6.27
N LYS A 132 3.81 -19.29 -6.55
CA LYS A 132 2.87 -20.35 -6.15
C LYS A 132 2.82 -20.60 -4.65
N VAL A 133 3.98 -20.60 -3.98
CA VAL A 133 4.11 -21.03 -2.57
C VAL A 133 3.91 -19.89 -1.59
N ILE A 134 4.27 -18.65 -1.97
CA ILE A 134 4.21 -17.49 -1.07
C ILE A 134 3.19 -16.48 -1.56
N GLN A 135 3.32 -15.99 -2.79
CA GLN A 135 2.52 -14.86 -3.25
C GLN A 135 1.03 -15.22 -3.34
N THR A 136 0.67 -16.30 -4.03
CA THR A 136 -0.74 -16.67 -4.23
C THR A 136 -1.49 -16.97 -2.91
N PRO A 137 -0.92 -17.74 -1.94
CA PRO A 137 -1.59 -17.94 -0.66
C PRO A 137 -1.76 -16.64 0.13
N VAL A 138 -0.74 -15.78 0.14
CA VAL A 138 -0.82 -14.48 0.82
C VAL A 138 -1.86 -13.59 0.13
N GLN A 139 -1.85 -13.49 -1.20
CA GLN A 139 -2.87 -12.77 -1.98
C GLN A 139 -4.27 -13.26 -1.61
N GLY A 140 -4.51 -14.57 -1.59
CA GLY A 140 -5.81 -15.14 -1.21
C GLY A 140 -6.25 -14.77 0.21
N LEU A 141 -5.33 -14.73 1.18
CA LEU A 141 -5.62 -14.27 2.54
C LEU A 141 -5.97 -12.77 2.56
N THR A 142 -5.18 -11.95 1.86
CA THR A 142 -5.38 -10.49 1.84
C THR A 142 -6.60 -10.05 1.03
N ASP A 143 -6.97 -10.81 0.01
CA ASP A 143 -8.14 -10.61 -0.87
C ASP A 143 -9.43 -11.17 -0.26
N SER A 144 -9.34 -11.83 0.90
CA SER A 144 -10.50 -12.36 1.61
C SER A 144 -11.22 -11.30 2.45
N LEU A 145 -12.47 -11.59 2.80
CA LEU A 145 -13.24 -10.80 3.78
C LEU A 145 -12.52 -10.66 5.13
N GLY A 146 -11.80 -11.72 5.57
CA GLY A 146 -10.99 -11.68 6.79
C GLY A 146 -9.82 -10.71 6.67
N GLY A 147 -9.18 -10.64 5.49
CA GLY A 147 -8.15 -9.65 5.16
C GLY A 147 -8.68 -8.22 5.24
N VAL A 148 -9.87 -7.97 4.69
CA VAL A 148 -10.55 -6.66 4.77
C VAL A 148 -10.83 -6.26 6.22
N ILE A 149 -11.39 -7.18 7.02
CA ILE A 149 -11.68 -6.94 8.44
C ILE A 149 -10.38 -6.64 9.21
N ALA A 150 -9.33 -7.42 8.97
CA ALA A 150 -8.04 -7.25 9.62
C ALA A 150 -7.40 -5.89 9.27
N MET A 151 -7.39 -5.49 8.00
CA MET A 151 -6.89 -4.17 7.57
C MET A 151 -7.72 -3.04 8.16
N GLY A 152 -9.04 -3.14 8.10
CA GLY A 152 -9.97 -2.14 8.63
C GLY A 152 -9.88 -1.98 10.13
N PHE A 153 -9.43 -3.01 10.85
CA PHE A 153 -9.13 -2.93 12.27
C PHE A 153 -7.72 -2.39 12.55
N LEU A 154 -6.68 -3.02 11.98
CA LEU A 154 -5.28 -2.75 12.32
C LEU A 154 -4.84 -1.31 12.00
N ILE A 155 -5.29 -0.76 10.87
CA ILE A 155 -4.92 0.59 10.45
C ILE A 155 -5.37 1.65 11.48
N PRO A 156 -6.68 1.79 11.78
CA PRO A 156 -7.14 2.74 12.78
C PRO A 156 -6.71 2.35 14.20
N PHE A 157 -6.52 1.05 14.51
CA PHE A 157 -6.01 0.61 15.81
C PHE A 157 -4.59 1.12 16.09
N LEU A 158 -3.69 1.07 15.11
CA LEU A 158 -2.34 1.64 15.27
C LEU A 158 -2.37 3.17 15.39
N TRP A 159 -3.27 3.83 14.64
CA TRP A 159 -3.50 5.27 14.75
C TRP A 159 -4.08 5.68 16.10
N TRP A 160 -4.87 4.81 16.74
CA TRP A 160 -5.33 5.02 18.11
C TRP A 160 -4.15 5.09 19.10
N PHE A 161 -3.05 4.38 18.83
CA PHE A 161 -1.77 4.52 19.54
C PHE A 161 -0.92 5.72 19.13
N GLY A 162 -1.37 6.55 18.18
CA GLY A 162 -0.60 7.67 17.65
C GLY A 162 0.48 7.27 16.65
N VAL A 163 0.48 6.01 16.19
CA VAL A 163 1.42 5.51 15.17
C VAL A 163 0.71 5.50 13.81
N HIS A 164 1.41 5.87 12.74
CA HIS A 164 0.82 5.99 11.41
C HIS A 164 0.47 4.62 10.79
N GLY A 165 -0.68 4.06 11.18
CA GLY A 165 -1.12 2.71 10.82
C GLY A 165 -1.19 2.44 9.33
N SER A 166 -1.63 3.42 8.53
CA SER A 166 -1.71 3.30 7.08
C SER A 166 -0.35 3.07 6.42
N THR A 167 0.72 3.62 7.01
CA THR A 167 2.10 3.44 6.49
C THR A 167 2.68 2.12 6.92
N ILE A 168 2.42 1.69 8.15
CA ILE A 168 2.90 0.38 8.66
C ILE A 168 2.22 -0.76 7.91
N VAL A 169 0.88 -0.76 7.89
CA VAL A 169 0.11 -1.79 7.21
C VAL A 169 0.31 -1.69 5.70
N GLY A 170 0.24 -0.48 5.13
CA GLY A 170 0.47 -0.25 3.70
C GLY A 170 1.89 -0.61 3.24
N GLY A 171 2.91 -0.46 4.09
CA GLY A 171 4.28 -0.88 3.77
C GLY A 171 4.42 -2.39 3.57
N ILE A 172 3.59 -3.19 4.25
CA ILE A 172 3.56 -4.64 4.12
C ILE A 172 2.59 -5.05 3.00
N MET A 173 1.36 -4.53 3.07
CA MET A 173 0.24 -4.96 2.23
C MET A 173 0.25 -4.33 0.84
N GLY A 174 0.78 -3.11 0.70
CA GLY A 174 0.68 -2.32 -0.54
C GLY A 174 1.29 -3.00 -1.75
N SER A 175 2.34 -3.81 -1.56
CA SER A 175 2.91 -4.61 -2.65
C SER A 175 1.95 -5.72 -3.10
N ILE A 176 1.28 -6.39 -2.17
CA ILE A 176 0.32 -7.45 -2.49
C ILE A 176 -0.91 -6.84 -3.17
N LEU A 177 -1.41 -5.72 -2.65
CA LEU A 177 -2.56 -5.01 -3.21
C LEU A 177 -2.25 -4.41 -4.60
N THR A 178 -1.04 -3.93 -4.82
CA THR A 178 -0.58 -3.48 -6.14
C THR A 178 -0.45 -4.65 -7.10
N ALA A 179 0.01 -5.82 -6.64
CA ALA A 179 0.03 -7.03 -7.47
C ALA A 179 -1.40 -7.39 -7.93
N ASN A 180 -2.37 -7.35 -7.02
CA ASN A 180 -3.79 -7.57 -7.35
C ASN A 180 -4.31 -6.54 -8.37
N THR A 181 -3.99 -5.26 -8.21
CA THR A 181 -4.32 -4.21 -9.19
C THR A 181 -3.77 -4.53 -10.59
N LEU A 182 -2.51 -4.97 -10.68
CA LEU A 182 -1.86 -5.30 -11.95
C LEU A 182 -2.43 -6.58 -12.57
N GLU A 183 -2.80 -7.57 -11.76
CA GLU A 183 -3.47 -8.79 -12.24
C GLU A 183 -4.87 -8.47 -12.79
N ASN A 184 -5.63 -7.58 -12.15
CA ASN A 184 -6.89 -7.08 -12.70
C ASN A 184 -6.70 -6.34 -14.02
N GLN A 185 -5.68 -5.49 -14.14
CA GLN A 185 -5.37 -4.81 -15.41
C GLN A 185 -5.00 -5.81 -16.50
N ALA A 186 -4.25 -6.87 -16.17
CA ALA A 186 -3.89 -7.90 -17.13
C ALA A 186 -5.11 -8.68 -17.69
N ILE A 187 -6.19 -8.82 -16.90
CA ILE A 187 -7.47 -9.38 -17.39
C ILE A 187 -8.05 -8.47 -18.47
N ILE A 188 -8.12 -7.16 -18.21
CA ILE A 188 -8.60 -6.17 -19.19
C ILE A 188 -7.73 -6.18 -20.46
N ASP A 189 -6.41 -6.16 -20.29
CA ASP A 189 -5.45 -6.14 -21.40
C ASP A 189 -5.53 -7.42 -22.27
N SER A 190 -5.97 -8.54 -21.68
CA SER A 190 -6.24 -9.79 -22.41
C SER A 190 -7.55 -9.77 -23.22
N GLY A 191 -8.31 -8.68 -23.19
CA GLY A 191 -9.60 -8.56 -23.85
C GLY A 191 -10.75 -9.29 -23.13
N ARG A 192 -10.49 -9.83 -21.93
CA ARG A 192 -11.52 -10.49 -21.11
C ARG A 192 -12.24 -9.47 -20.23
N GLU A 193 -13.51 -9.77 -19.93
CA GLU A 193 -14.29 -8.94 -19.01
C GLU A 193 -13.70 -9.02 -17.60
N LEU A 194 -13.55 -7.87 -16.92
CA LEU A 194 -13.06 -7.82 -15.55
C LEU A 194 -14.15 -8.29 -14.58
N THR A 195 -14.14 -9.59 -14.29
CA THR A 195 -15.10 -10.24 -13.38
C THR A 195 -14.39 -11.20 -12.43
N ILE A 196 -15.01 -11.48 -11.28
CA ILE A 196 -14.49 -12.45 -10.30
C ILE A 196 -14.35 -13.84 -10.94
N ALA A 197 -15.27 -14.22 -11.84
CA ALA A 197 -15.22 -15.48 -12.59
C ALA A 197 -13.99 -15.58 -13.50
N ASN A 198 -13.50 -14.45 -14.02
CA ASN A 198 -12.27 -14.37 -14.82
C ASN A 198 -11.01 -14.17 -13.96
N GLY A 199 -11.13 -14.29 -12.63
CA GLY A 199 -10.00 -14.19 -11.69
C GLY A 199 -9.73 -12.77 -11.19
N ALA A 200 -10.68 -11.84 -11.32
CA ALA A 200 -10.49 -10.49 -10.78
C ALA A 200 -10.46 -10.50 -9.25
N HIS A 201 -9.47 -9.83 -8.70
CA HIS A 201 -9.34 -9.55 -7.27
C HIS A 201 -10.31 -8.47 -6.84
N ILE A 202 -10.88 -8.63 -5.64
CA ILE A 202 -11.79 -7.65 -5.03
C ILE A 202 -10.99 -6.57 -4.31
N VAL A 203 -9.99 -6.99 -3.55
CA VAL A 203 -9.17 -6.15 -2.69
C VAL A 203 -7.88 -5.79 -3.43
N THR A 204 -7.88 -4.58 -3.96
CA THR A 204 -6.76 -3.98 -4.71
C THR A 204 -6.22 -2.76 -3.97
N GLN A 205 -5.19 -2.09 -4.51
CA GLN A 205 -4.69 -0.86 -3.89
C GLN A 205 -5.76 0.25 -3.87
N GLN A 206 -6.61 0.32 -4.89
CA GLN A 206 -7.73 1.27 -4.95
C GLN A 206 -8.79 0.99 -3.87
N PHE A 207 -9.03 -0.29 -3.55
CA PHE A 207 -9.94 -0.69 -2.47
C PHE A 207 -9.49 -0.09 -1.13
N LEU A 208 -8.20 -0.20 -0.82
CA LEU A 208 -7.63 0.38 0.39
C LEU A 208 -7.72 1.91 0.35
N ASP A 209 -7.10 2.53 -0.66
CA ASP A 209 -6.88 3.98 -0.68
C ASP A 209 -8.19 4.77 -0.82
N GLN A 210 -9.08 4.31 -1.70
CA GLN A 210 -10.25 5.09 -2.12
C GLN A 210 -11.55 4.68 -1.41
N TYR A 211 -11.55 3.59 -0.64
CA TYR A 211 -12.73 3.15 0.07
C TYR A 211 -12.50 2.87 1.54
N MET A 212 -11.37 2.29 1.96
CA MET A 212 -11.12 2.03 3.39
C MET A 212 -10.46 3.20 4.11
N THR A 213 -9.51 3.89 3.47
CA THR A 213 -8.76 5.01 4.05
C THR A 213 -9.11 6.36 3.42
N VAL A 214 -10.20 6.42 2.66
CA VAL A 214 -10.70 7.67 2.09
C VAL A 214 -11.11 8.62 3.22
N THR A 215 -10.63 9.86 3.17
CA THR A 215 -10.75 10.87 4.25
C THR A 215 -9.96 10.52 5.51
N GLY A 216 -8.91 9.70 5.36
CA GLY A 216 -7.94 9.30 6.39
C GLY A 216 -8.23 7.95 7.03
N ALA A 217 -7.37 7.53 7.97
CA ALA A 217 -7.36 6.17 8.54
C ALA A 217 -8.65 5.71 9.25
N GLY A 218 -9.49 6.64 9.69
CA GLY A 218 -10.80 6.34 10.29
C GLY A 218 -11.97 6.93 9.50
N MET A 219 -11.75 7.28 8.23
CA MET A 219 -12.71 7.94 7.35
C MET A 219 -13.41 9.12 8.03
N THR A 220 -12.64 10.11 8.45
CA THR A 220 -13.11 11.12 9.43
C THR A 220 -14.00 12.23 8.85
N ILE A 221 -14.36 12.17 7.57
CA ILE A 221 -15.22 13.21 6.96
C ILE A 221 -16.57 13.36 7.65
N GLY A 222 -17.16 12.25 8.16
CA GLY A 222 -18.40 12.30 8.92
C GLY A 222 -18.28 13.17 10.17
N LEU A 223 -17.12 13.13 10.82
CA LEU A 223 -16.79 13.97 11.97
C LEU A 223 -16.60 15.44 11.56
N VAL A 224 -15.91 15.71 10.45
CA VAL A 224 -15.78 17.07 9.89
C VAL A 224 -17.17 17.68 9.61
N VAL A 225 -18.04 16.93 8.94
CA VAL A 225 -19.42 17.36 8.61
C VAL A 225 -20.20 17.65 9.89
N CYS A 226 -20.11 16.77 10.89
CA CYS A 226 -20.71 17.01 12.19
C CYS A 226 -20.19 18.32 12.84
N MET A 227 -18.89 18.56 12.81
CA MET A 227 -18.27 19.76 13.39
C MET A 227 -18.66 21.05 12.67
N LEU A 228 -18.75 21.02 11.34
CA LEU A 228 -19.10 22.20 10.54
C LEU A 228 -20.56 22.63 10.71
N PHE A 229 -21.48 21.66 10.78
CA PHE A 229 -22.91 21.94 10.68
C PHE A 229 -23.69 21.74 11.98
N LEU A 230 -23.18 20.92 12.92
CA LEU A 230 -23.93 20.51 14.12
C LEU A 230 -23.23 20.91 15.43
N ALA A 231 -22.00 21.42 15.40
CA ALA A 231 -21.27 21.80 16.60
C ALA A 231 -21.89 22.99 17.33
N LYS A 232 -21.92 22.90 18.66
CA LYS A 232 -22.27 23.98 19.57
C LYS A 232 -21.03 24.62 20.18
N SER A 233 -20.05 23.81 20.57
CA SER A 233 -18.79 24.28 21.15
C SER A 233 -17.96 25.10 20.16
N ALA A 234 -17.30 26.14 20.66
CA ALA A 234 -16.38 26.95 19.87
C ALA A 234 -15.19 26.11 19.37
N GLN A 235 -14.69 25.20 20.22
CA GLN A 235 -13.61 24.28 19.87
C GLN A 235 -13.95 23.41 18.66
N CYS A 236 -15.08 22.72 18.66
CA CYS A 236 -15.47 21.85 17.54
C CYS A 236 -15.72 22.66 16.25
N LYS A 237 -16.34 23.85 16.35
CA LYS A 237 -16.56 24.73 15.18
C LYS A 237 -15.24 25.17 14.54
N GLN A 238 -14.29 25.59 15.37
CA GLN A 238 -12.97 26.00 14.90
C GLN A 238 -12.26 24.81 14.25
N LEU A 239 -12.24 23.66 14.92
CA LEU A 239 -11.57 22.48 14.41
C LEU A 239 -12.17 21.98 13.09
N GLY A 240 -13.50 21.97 12.96
CA GLY A 240 -14.18 21.60 11.72
C GLY A 240 -13.74 22.47 10.53
N ARG A 241 -13.55 23.77 10.74
CA ARG A 241 -13.06 24.70 9.69
C ARG A 241 -11.59 24.47 9.34
N LEU A 242 -10.75 24.21 10.33
CA LEU A 242 -9.33 23.92 10.12
C LEU A 242 -9.10 22.58 9.42
N ALA A 243 -9.91 21.57 9.75
CA ALA A 243 -9.76 20.23 9.22
C ALA A 243 -10.45 19.98 7.88
N SER A 244 -11.40 20.81 7.46
CA SER A 244 -12.21 20.56 6.26
C SER A 244 -11.40 20.47 4.98
N LEU A 245 -10.44 21.40 4.80
CA LEU A 245 -9.61 21.43 3.60
C LEU A 245 -8.63 20.24 3.56
N PRO A 246 -7.85 19.94 4.61
CA PRO A 246 -7.06 18.69 4.67
C PRO A 246 -7.91 17.44 4.42
N ALA A 247 -9.09 17.34 5.03
CA ALA A 247 -9.96 16.17 4.89
C ALA A 247 -10.47 15.98 3.45
N ALA A 248 -10.67 17.09 2.70
CA ALA A 248 -11.00 17.04 1.29
C ALA A 248 -9.89 16.43 0.41
N PHE A 249 -8.68 16.29 0.93
CA PHE A 249 -7.54 15.63 0.28
C PHE A 249 -7.05 14.42 1.09
N ASN A 250 -7.94 13.82 1.87
CA ASN A 250 -7.71 12.60 2.66
C ASN A 250 -6.69 12.73 3.80
N ILE A 251 -6.35 13.96 4.20
CA ILE A 251 -5.45 14.27 5.31
C ILE A 251 -6.30 14.54 6.56
N ASN A 252 -6.10 13.78 7.63
CA ASN A 252 -6.96 13.85 8.82
C ASN A 252 -6.22 14.05 10.15
N GLU A 253 -4.93 14.33 10.12
CA GLU A 253 -4.09 14.65 11.26
C GLU A 253 -4.64 15.81 12.09
N PRO A 254 -5.19 16.89 11.50
CA PRO A 254 -5.85 17.92 12.29
C PRO A 254 -6.99 17.39 13.16
N LEU A 255 -7.71 16.35 12.72
CA LEU A 255 -8.75 15.71 13.53
C LEU A 255 -8.19 14.67 14.49
N THR A 256 -7.31 13.77 14.05
CA THR A 256 -6.82 12.70 14.92
C THR A 256 -6.08 13.26 16.14
N PHE A 257 -5.34 14.37 15.96
CA PHE A 257 -4.64 15.06 17.05
C PHE A 257 -5.43 16.22 17.66
N GLY A 258 -6.32 16.86 16.93
CA GLY A 258 -7.13 17.98 17.44
C GLY A 258 -8.39 17.55 18.19
N THR A 259 -8.82 16.30 18.03
CA THR A 259 -9.91 15.68 18.80
C THR A 259 -9.34 14.61 19.72
N PRO A 260 -10.08 14.19 20.76
CA PRO A 260 -9.62 13.10 21.62
C PRO A 260 -9.89 11.76 20.92
N ILE A 261 -9.33 11.51 19.72
CA ILE A 261 -9.37 10.21 19.04
C ILE A 261 -8.22 9.34 19.55
N VAL A 262 -7.00 9.85 19.49
CA VAL A 262 -5.80 9.15 19.98
C VAL A 262 -5.97 8.86 21.47
N MET A 263 -5.67 7.63 21.87
CA MET A 263 -5.75 7.16 23.26
C MET A 263 -7.13 7.24 23.94
N ASN A 264 -8.21 7.53 23.21
CA ASN A 264 -9.55 7.60 23.78
C ASN A 264 -10.40 6.38 23.37
N PRO A 265 -10.74 5.46 24.28
CA PRO A 265 -11.55 4.29 23.97
C PRO A 265 -12.95 4.62 23.43
N PHE A 266 -13.52 5.76 23.81
CA PHE A 266 -14.85 6.18 23.33
C PHE A 266 -14.83 6.53 21.84
N MET A 267 -13.81 7.29 21.41
CA MET A 267 -13.64 7.68 20.01
C MET A 267 -12.99 6.57 19.15
N ALA A 268 -12.32 5.59 19.77
CA ALA A 268 -11.82 4.41 19.08
C ALA A 268 -12.93 3.64 18.34
N ILE A 269 -14.14 3.59 18.92
CA ILE A 269 -15.27 2.85 18.36
C ILE A 269 -15.64 3.36 16.96
N PRO A 270 -16.05 4.63 16.75
CA PRO A 270 -16.38 5.11 15.40
C PRO A 270 -15.15 5.16 14.50
N PHE A 271 -13.96 5.40 15.06
CA PHE A 271 -12.71 5.49 14.30
C PHE A 271 -12.29 4.15 13.67
N ILE A 272 -12.51 3.04 14.36
CA ILE A 272 -12.23 1.68 13.86
C ILE A 272 -13.43 1.14 13.07
N LEU A 273 -14.65 1.35 13.57
CA LEU A 273 -15.85 0.78 12.96
C LEU A 273 -16.11 1.33 11.56
N THR A 274 -15.90 2.63 11.33
CA THR A 274 -16.19 3.26 10.05
C THR A 274 -15.42 2.64 8.87
N PRO A 275 -14.07 2.54 8.90
CA PRO A 275 -13.31 1.91 7.80
C PRO A 275 -13.63 0.42 7.66
N MET A 276 -13.95 -0.28 8.75
CA MET A 276 -14.43 -1.67 8.67
C MET A 276 -15.75 -1.77 7.92
N LEU A 277 -16.74 -0.93 8.26
CA LEU A 277 -18.03 -0.90 7.56
C LEU A 277 -17.86 -0.55 6.08
N SER A 278 -17.02 0.44 5.77
CA SER A 278 -16.71 0.79 4.38
C SER A 278 -16.07 -0.35 3.61
N GLY A 279 -15.09 -1.04 4.21
CA GLY A 279 -14.47 -2.23 3.64
C GLY A 279 -15.49 -3.34 3.37
N LEU A 280 -16.35 -3.65 4.34
CA LEU A 280 -17.40 -4.66 4.17
C LEU A 280 -18.36 -4.30 3.04
N ILE A 281 -18.82 -3.05 2.99
CA ILE A 281 -19.76 -2.58 1.97
C ILE A 281 -19.13 -2.63 0.59
N THR A 282 -17.88 -2.17 0.46
CA THR A 282 -17.14 -2.21 -0.80
C THR A 282 -16.91 -3.65 -1.25
N TYR A 283 -16.51 -4.53 -0.32
CA TYR A 283 -16.30 -5.94 -0.60
C TYR A 283 -17.57 -6.60 -1.13
N PHE A 284 -18.70 -6.44 -0.44
CA PHE A 284 -19.96 -7.05 -0.88
C PHE A 284 -20.53 -6.38 -2.13
N ALA A 285 -20.34 -5.08 -2.32
CA ALA A 285 -20.74 -4.40 -3.56
C ALA A 285 -20.02 -5.00 -4.78
N ILE A 286 -18.74 -5.36 -4.64
CA ILE A 286 -17.98 -6.03 -5.70
C ILE A 286 -18.34 -7.51 -5.80
N ALA A 287 -18.37 -8.23 -4.67
CA ALA A 287 -18.67 -9.66 -4.63
C ALA A 287 -20.04 -10.03 -5.21
N THR A 288 -21.03 -9.14 -5.07
CA THR A 288 -22.38 -9.32 -5.61
C THR A 288 -22.57 -8.75 -7.01
N GLY A 289 -21.56 -8.10 -7.58
CA GLY A 289 -21.61 -7.50 -8.93
C GLY A 289 -22.35 -6.15 -9.00
N LEU A 290 -22.73 -5.55 -7.87
CA LEU A 290 -23.32 -4.20 -7.84
C LEU A 290 -22.34 -3.16 -8.39
N VAL A 291 -21.05 -3.33 -8.06
CA VAL A 291 -19.94 -2.51 -8.52
C VAL A 291 -18.91 -3.44 -9.18
N PRO A 292 -18.40 -3.15 -10.39
CA PRO A 292 -17.39 -4.00 -11.00
C PRO A 292 -16.09 -3.98 -10.18
N PRO A 293 -15.25 -5.04 -10.25
CA PRO A 293 -13.92 -4.99 -9.65
C PRO A 293 -13.10 -3.80 -10.19
N PHE A 294 -12.12 -3.33 -9.42
CA PHE A 294 -11.28 -2.21 -9.85
C PHE A 294 -10.22 -2.67 -10.86
N GLY A 295 -10.07 -1.93 -11.96
CA GLY A 295 -9.00 -2.16 -12.94
C GLY A 295 -7.64 -1.64 -12.48
N GLY A 296 -6.77 -1.27 -13.43
CA GLY A 296 -5.43 -0.74 -13.18
C GLY A 296 -5.32 0.77 -12.99
N VAL A 297 -6.43 1.51 -13.03
CA VAL A 297 -6.39 2.98 -12.87
C VAL A 297 -6.01 3.31 -11.43
N MET A 298 -4.79 3.82 -11.26
CA MET A 298 -4.23 4.21 -9.98
C MET A 298 -4.33 5.73 -9.83
N VAL A 299 -4.98 6.15 -8.75
CA VAL A 299 -5.18 7.57 -8.41
C VAL A 299 -4.47 7.82 -7.09
N PRO A 300 -3.74 8.95 -6.92
CA PRO A 300 -3.11 9.27 -5.64
C PRO A 300 -4.10 9.21 -4.48
N TRP A 301 -3.67 8.69 -3.33
CA TRP A 301 -4.50 8.61 -2.13
C TRP A 301 -5.00 9.98 -1.64
N THR A 302 -4.37 11.08 -2.06
CA THR A 302 -4.81 12.45 -1.75
C THR A 302 -5.88 12.99 -2.70
N CYS A 303 -6.29 12.22 -3.71
CA CYS A 303 -7.31 12.66 -4.66
C CYS A 303 -8.65 12.87 -3.95
N HIS A 304 -9.33 13.96 -4.31
CA HIS A 304 -10.57 14.35 -3.69
C HIS A 304 -11.61 13.20 -3.69
N PRO A 305 -12.26 12.92 -2.55
CA PRO A 305 -13.35 11.94 -2.50
C PRO A 305 -14.43 12.21 -3.55
N ILE A 306 -15.17 11.18 -3.94
CA ILE A 306 -16.14 11.15 -5.03
C ILE A 306 -15.46 11.22 -6.42
N ILE A 307 -14.56 12.18 -6.63
CA ILE A 307 -13.77 12.27 -7.87
C ILE A 307 -12.88 11.04 -7.99
N SER A 308 -12.20 10.65 -6.91
CA SER A 308 -11.36 9.47 -6.93
C SER A 308 -12.15 8.19 -7.23
N GLY A 309 -13.35 8.03 -6.66
CA GLY A 309 -14.27 6.92 -6.95
C GLY A 309 -14.72 6.89 -8.40
N PHE A 310 -15.00 8.07 -8.97
CA PHE A 310 -15.30 8.20 -10.39
C PHE A 310 -14.13 7.79 -11.28
N LEU A 311 -12.91 8.20 -10.94
CA LEU A 311 -11.72 7.89 -11.73
C LEU A 311 -11.38 6.40 -11.69
N VAL A 312 -11.53 5.74 -10.53
CA VAL A 312 -11.17 4.31 -10.41
C VAL A 312 -12.25 3.36 -10.93
N ASN A 313 -13.53 3.77 -10.95
CA ASN A 313 -14.61 2.85 -11.31
C ASN A 313 -15.88 3.51 -11.88
N GLY A 314 -15.75 4.70 -12.47
CA GLY A 314 -16.84 5.45 -13.08
C GLY A 314 -17.96 5.83 -12.11
N VAL A 315 -19.16 6.03 -12.65
CA VAL A 315 -20.33 6.47 -11.87
C VAL A 315 -20.65 5.51 -10.72
N ARG A 316 -20.51 4.19 -10.93
CA ARG A 316 -20.74 3.19 -9.88
C ARG A 316 -19.73 3.33 -8.73
N GLY A 317 -18.47 3.61 -9.05
CA GLY A 317 -17.44 3.90 -8.04
C GLY A 317 -17.73 5.16 -7.24
N ALA A 318 -18.15 6.24 -7.91
CA ALA A 318 -18.51 7.50 -7.26
C ALA A 318 -19.72 7.34 -6.32
N LEU A 319 -20.77 6.63 -6.77
CA LEU A 319 -21.95 6.34 -5.96
C LEU A 319 -21.62 5.49 -4.74
N LEU A 320 -20.78 4.47 -4.89
CA LEU A 320 -20.30 3.67 -3.77
C LEU A 320 -19.54 4.53 -2.74
N GLN A 321 -18.69 5.46 -3.20
CA GLN A 321 -18.01 6.39 -2.31
C GLN A 321 -18.99 7.27 -1.54
N ILE A 322 -20.02 7.81 -2.19
CA ILE A 322 -21.06 8.59 -1.51
C ILE A 322 -21.73 7.77 -0.41
N VAL A 323 -22.01 6.48 -0.66
CA VAL A 323 -22.59 5.57 0.35
C VAL A 323 -21.66 5.41 1.55
N VAL A 324 -20.39 5.07 1.35
CA VAL A 324 -19.47 4.82 2.48
C VAL A 324 -19.13 6.11 3.25
N LEU A 325 -19.03 7.26 2.56
CA LEU A 325 -18.84 8.57 3.22
C LEU A 325 -20.08 8.98 4.02
N SER A 326 -21.27 8.65 3.55
CA SER A 326 -22.52 8.88 4.31
C SER A 326 -22.57 8.04 5.57
N ILE A 327 -22.09 6.80 5.51
CA ILE A 327 -22.01 5.90 6.67
C ILE A 327 -21.03 6.42 7.72
N SER A 328 -19.93 7.04 7.29
CA SER A 328 -19.05 7.76 8.21
C SER A 328 -19.83 8.81 9.02
N PHE A 329 -20.64 9.65 8.38
CA PHE A 329 -21.45 10.64 9.09
C PHE A 329 -22.34 9.99 10.16
N PHE A 330 -23.11 8.97 9.81
CA PHE A 330 -24.01 8.31 10.77
C PHE A 330 -23.26 7.58 11.89
N THR A 331 -22.09 7.01 11.60
CA THR A 331 -21.27 6.31 12.59
C THR A 331 -20.67 7.28 13.61
N TYR A 332 -20.17 8.44 13.16
CA TYR A 332 -19.59 9.45 14.04
C TYR A 332 -20.62 10.30 14.81
N LEU A 333 -21.82 10.51 14.25
CA LEU A 333 -22.85 11.40 14.81
C LEU A 333 -23.15 11.21 16.31
N PRO A 334 -23.41 9.98 16.83
CA PRO A 334 -23.71 9.82 18.25
C PRO A 334 -22.51 10.13 19.16
N PHE A 335 -21.30 9.79 18.72
CA PHE A 335 -20.06 10.05 19.47
C PHE A 335 -19.74 11.54 19.49
N PHE A 336 -19.84 12.18 18.33
CA PHE A 336 -19.68 13.62 18.18
C PHE A 336 -20.61 14.40 19.10
N LYS A 337 -21.90 14.06 19.14
CA LYS A 337 -22.88 14.75 20.01
C LYS A 337 -22.46 14.73 21.48
N LYS A 338 -21.87 13.63 21.95
CA LYS A 338 -21.39 13.53 23.33
C LYS A 338 -20.14 14.38 23.56
N VAL A 339 -19.15 14.29 22.66
CA VAL A 339 -17.91 15.08 22.75
C VAL A 339 -18.20 16.58 22.68
N ASP A 340 -19.01 17.01 21.73
CA ASP A 340 -19.36 18.43 21.57
C ASP A 340 -20.16 18.97 22.76
N LYS A 341 -21.06 18.16 23.33
CA LYS A 341 -21.78 18.52 24.57
C LYS A 341 -20.80 18.73 25.74
N MET A 342 -19.86 17.81 25.93
CA MET A 342 -18.85 17.93 26.99
C MET A 342 -17.97 19.17 26.80
N ASN A 343 -17.51 19.44 25.58
CA ASN A 343 -16.73 20.63 25.27
C ASN A 343 -17.53 21.91 25.54
N TYR A 344 -18.79 21.95 25.13
CA TYR A 344 -19.67 23.10 25.35
C TYR A 344 -19.95 23.36 26.84
N GLU A 345 -20.20 22.30 27.63
CA GLU A 345 -20.37 22.42 29.08
C GLU A 345 -19.10 22.95 29.77
N ASN A 346 -17.92 22.50 29.34
CA ASN A 346 -16.65 23.00 29.83
C ASN A 346 -16.41 24.48 29.44
N GLU A 347 -16.76 24.88 28.22
CA GLU A 347 -16.68 26.27 27.76
C GLU A 347 -17.57 27.19 28.60
N LEU A 348 -18.81 26.77 28.90
CA LEU A 348 -19.73 27.53 29.76
C LEU A 348 -19.23 27.64 31.20
N ALA A 349 -18.74 26.54 31.77
CA ALA A 349 -18.17 26.54 33.12
C ALA A 349 -16.96 27.47 33.24
N ALA A 350 -16.08 27.47 32.22
CA ALA A 350 -14.94 28.38 32.17
C ALA A 350 -15.37 29.86 32.07
N GLN A 351 -16.40 30.17 31.29
CA GLN A 351 -16.93 31.54 31.21
C GLN A 351 -17.54 32.01 32.54
N ASN A 352 -18.27 31.13 33.23
CA ASN A 352 -18.90 31.45 34.51
C ASN A 352 -17.87 31.65 35.64
N ASN A 353 -16.78 30.88 35.66
CA ASN A 353 -15.71 31.04 36.65
C ASN A 353 -14.85 32.29 36.44
N VAL A 354 -14.83 32.87 35.24
CA VAL A 354 -14.15 34.14 34.95
C VAL A 354 -15.02 35.35 35.33
N GLN A 355 -16.33 35.15 35.46
CA GLN A 355 -17.30 36.20 35.84
C GLN A 355 -17.59 36.28 37.35
N ALA A 356 -17.12 35.31 38.13
CA ALA A 356 -17.28 35.23 39.60
C ALA A 356 -16.03 35.77 40.32
#